data_AF-A0AAD8XFM0-F1
#
_entry.id   AF-A0AAD8XFM0-F1
#
_cell.length_a   1.000
_cell.length_b   1.000
_cell.length_c   1.000
_cell.angle_alpha   90.00
_cell.angle_beta   90.00
_cell.angle_gamma   90.00
#
_symmetry.space_group_name_H-M   'P 1'
#
loop_
_entity.id
_entity.type
_entity.pdbx_description
1 polymer ?
#
loop_
_entity_poly.entity_id
_entity_poly.type
_entity_poly.pdbx_seq_one_letter_code
_entity_poly.pdbx_strand_id
1 'polypeptide(L)'
;MLMRLLTFYQVMPQFLDFLYVYGSPHGEDKNLRFSGFRTEKVLINPVPGTCIPDMGRSGRRFQLCYNLKTVGLKFEQPDQEVDKIWKIRQAAIHHQFDIGSGVQTWIIGDPHAAVKGRVQELFHESREHSAKFGTVEQSLLSSLEVHLALARWATSEWRWNVQSLEEIIDNLTLKIVYIQKSDLETLDSESLGNVQEWEDKTNETIMVMGSNADILTLLRKFYKELVEDQNFPSRELKACKQAVNDFAFQLDEIIYDTQMQISRAKVLVKIVADRKAILIQHLQTQAALVASKLTASMYDQADRSAMEAIAMRIVTVVTLIYLPATFSSTFFSTDVVKYEDGVKFSKVAFERFLQVTIPLMVITFLLAGGWFWWEWQKRSRSSMATRNANPSVFPLHELVSAKGPL
;
A
#
# COMPACT_ATOMS: atom_id res chain seq x y z
N MET A 1 -25.54 -1.21 32.96
CA MET A 1 -25.96 0.21 33.01
C MET A 1 -26.51 0.70 31.66
N LEU A 2 -25.75 0.58 30.56
CA LEU A 2 -26.15 1.05 29.23
C LEU A 2 -27.50 0.46 28.74
N MET A 3 -27.70 -0.86 28.84
CA MET A 3 -28.97 -1.50 28.45
C MET A 3 -30.19 -0.90 29.17
N ARG A 4 -30.06 -0.59 30.47
CA ARG A 4 -31.13 0.03 31.26
C ARG A 4 -31.46 1.44 30.76
N LEU A 5 -30.44 2.22 30.42
CA LEU A 5 -30.62 3.55 29.84
C LEU A 5 -31.31 3.48 28.47
N LEU A 6 -30.79 2.65 27.55
CA LEU A 6 -31.35 2.53 26.20
C LEU A 6 -32.81 2.03 26.23
N THR A 7 -33.13 1.08 27.12
CA THR A 7 -34.49 0.59 27.31
C THR A 7 -35.40 1.67 27.92
N PHE A 8 -34.93 2.39 28.95
CA PHE A 8 -35.70 3.46 29.58
C PHE A 8 -36.01 4.62 28.62
N TYR A 9 -35.06 4.98 27.75
CA TYR A 9 -35.26 5.99 26.72
C TYR A 9 -35.96 5.47 25.45
N GLN A 10 -36.28 4.17 25.39
CA GLN A 10 -36.93 3.51 24.25
C GLN A 10 -36.17 3.76 22.93
N VAL A 11 -34.84 3.69 23.02
CA VAL A 11 -33.89 3.90 21.91
C VAL A 11 -34.02 2.77 20.91
N MET A 12 -34.02 3.10 19.61
CA MET A 12 -34.08 2.08 18.56
C MET A 12 -32.96 1.04 18.72
N PRO A 13 -33.26 -0.27 18.64
CA PRO A 13 -32.25 -1.32 18.84
C PRO A 13 -31.07 -1.24 17.87
N GLN A 14 -31.31 -0.73 16.67
CA GLN A 14 -30.32 -0.52 15.61
C GLN A 14 -29.19 0.45 16.02
N PHE A 15 -29.37 1.24 17.10
CA PHE A 15 -28.31 2.10 17.63
C PHE A 15 -27.10 1.29 18.13
N LEU A 16 -27.32 0.04 18.56
CA LEU A 16 -26.25 -0.82 19.06
C LEU A 16 -25.17 -1.09 18.00
N ASP A 17 -25.54 -1.17 16.73
CA ASP A 17 -24.60 -1.36 15.60
C ASP A 17 -23.56 -0.23 15.54
N PHE A 18 -23.98 0.99 15.87
CA PHE A 18 -23.10 2.16 15.91
C PHE A 18 -22.21 2.18 17.15
N LEU A 19 -22.66 1.56 18.26
CA LEU A 19 -21.90 1.50 19.50
C LEU A 19 -20.87 0.35 19.51
N TYR A 20 -21.14 -0.76 18.81
CA TYR A 20 -20.20 -1.88 18.72
C TYR A 20 -18.85 -1.49 18.12
N VAL A 21 -18.81 -0.44 17.30
CA VAL A 21 -17.58 0.12 16.74
C VAL A 21 -16.59 0.54 17.84
N TYR A 22 -17.08 0.94 19.02
CA TYR A 22 -16.24 1.31 20.18
C TYR A 22 -15.86 0.13 21.09
N GLY A 23 -16.42 -1.05 20.85
CA GLY A 23 -16.25 -2.23 21.70
C GLY A 23 -15.04 -3.10 21.39
N SER A 24 -14.27 -2.80 20.33
CA SER A 24 -13.11 -3.60 19.94
C SER A 24 -11.91 -3.34 20.87
N PRO A 25 -11.41 -4.34 21.62
CA PRO A 25 -10.27 -4.20 22.54
C PRO A 25 -8.95 -3.86 21.83
N HIS A 26 -8.88 -4.07 20.51
CA HIS A 26 -7.66 -3.93 19.72
C HIS A 26 -7.61 -2.67 18.86
N GLY A 27 -8.55 -1.72 19.06
CA GLY A 27 -8.48 -0.42 18.40
C GLY A 27 -8.33 -0.54 16.88
N GLU A 28 -8.98 -1.53 16.27
CA GLU A 28 -8.90 -1.67 14.82
C GLU A 28 -9.63 -0.50 14.16
N ASP A 29 -8.85 0.51 13.77
CA ASP A 29 -9.27 1.67 12.97
C ASP A 29 -10.07 1.25 11.72
N LYS A 30 -9.99 -0.02 11.28
CA LYS A 30 -10.77 -0.60 10.18
C LYS A 30 -12.28 -0.48 10.37
N ASN A 31 -12.80 -0.51 11.60
CA ASN A 31 -14.23 -0.33 11.85
C ASN A 31 -14.69 1.13 11.66
N LEU A 32 -13.76 2.09 11.53
CA LEU A 32 -14.08 3.47 11.11
C LEU A 32 -14.60 3.54 9.67
N ARG A 33 -14.57 2.44 8.91
CA ARG A 33 -15.17 2.34 7.58
C ARG A 33 -16.67 2.13 7.63
N PHE A 34 -17.21 1.63 8.75
CA PHE A 34 -18.65 1.48 8.91
C PHE A 34 -19.34 2.84 8.95
N SER A 35 -20.33 3.04 8.09
CA SER A 35 -21.19 4.22 8.07
C SER A 35 -22.64 3.75 7.96
N GLY A 36 -23.54 4.39 8.70
CA GLY A 36 -24.94 3.99 8.70
C GLY A 36 -25.87 5.16 8.94
N PHE A 37 -27.07 5.06 8.37
CA PHE A 37 -28.20 5.92 8.66
C PHE A 37 -29.42 5.03 8.84
N ARG A 38 -30.13 5.20 9.94
CA ARG A 38 -31.31 4.41 10.32
C ARG A 38 -32.37 5.35 10.85
N THR A 39 -33.61 5.12 10.45
CA THR A 39 -34.75 5.94 10.86
C THR A 39 -35.93 5.06 11.21
N GLU A 40 -36.71 5.53 12.18
CA GLU A 40 -37.99 4.98 12.55
C GLU A 40 -38.95 6.15 12.75
N LYS A 41 -40.16 6.10 12.19
CA LYS A 41 -41.16 7.15 12.43
C LYS A 41 -42.53 6.55 12.70
N VAL A 42 -43.22 7.14 13.67
CA VAL A 42 -44.61 6.88 14.03
C VAL A 42 -45.27 8.24 14.26
N LEU A 43 -46.01 8.74 13.27
CA LEU A 43 -46.61 10.09 13.32
C LEU A 43 -48.06 10.10 13.81
N ILE A 44 -48.77 8.97 13.66
CA ILE A 44 -50.16 8.77 14.05
C ILE A 44 -50.34 7.39 14.67
N ASN A 45 -51.39 7.22 15.48
CA ASN A 45 -51.80 5.95 16.09
C ASN A 45 -50.65 5.19 16.78
N PRO A 46 -49.98 5.81 17.78
CA PRO A 46 -48.85 5.18 18.46
C PRO A 46 -49.29 3.93 19.24
N VAL A 47 -48.39 2.96 19.35
CA VAL A 47 -48.62 1.77 20.16
C VAL A 47 -48.75 2.19 21.62
N PRO A 48 -49.80 1.78 22.36
CA PRO A 48 -50.05 2.25 23.72
C PRO A 48 -48.88 2.10 24.68
N GLY A 49 -48.08 1.03 24.56
CA GLY A 49 -46.89 0.81 25.39
C GLY A 49 -45.73 1.79 25.14
N THR A 50 -45.79 2.60 24.09
CA THR A 50 -44.80 3.64 23.79
C THR A 50 -45.20 5.02 24.35
N CYS A 51 -46.46 5.18 24.75
CA CYS A 51 -46.98 6.42 25.30
C CYS A 51 -46.68 6.49 26.80
N ILE A 52 -45.89 7.48 27.22
CA ILE A 52 -45.53 7.72 28.63
C ILE A 52 -45.70 9.23 28.90
N PRO A 53 -46.94 9.69 29.19
CA PRO A 53 -47.25 11.11 29.33
C PRO A 53 -46.41 11.82 30.41
N ASP A 54 -46.13 11.15 31.54
CA ASP A 54 -45.34 11.71 32.65
C ASP A 54 -43.89 12.08 32.25
N MET A 55 -43.41 11.50 31.15
CA MET A 55 -42.10 11.79 30.57
C MET A 55 -42.18 12.66 29.32
N GLY A 56 -43.35 13.23 29.02
CA GLY A 56 -43.61 13.95 27.79
C GLY A 56 -43.48 13.07 26.55
N ARG A 57 -43.87 11.80 26.60
CA ARG A 57 -43.87 10.90 25.45
C ARG A 57 -45.29 10.62 24.99
N SER A 58 -45.69 11.24 23.89
CA SER A 58 -46.98 10.98 23.25
C SER A 58 -46.98 9.68 22.44
N GLY A 59 -45.79 9.11 22.18
CA GLY A 59 -45.61 7.96 21.30
C GLY A 59 -45.57 8.35 19.82
N ARG A 60 -46.00 9.57 19.47
CA ARG A 60 -45.87 10.13 18.12
C ARG A 60 -44.47 10.71 17.96
N ARG A 61 -43.54 9.90 17.46
CA ARG A 61 -42.11 10.25 17.43
C ARG A 61 -41.43 9.79 16.15
N PHE A 62 -40.31 10.43 15.87
CA PHE A 62 -39.30 9.87 14.99
C PHE A 62 -37.99 9.67 15.74
N GLN A 63 -37.20 8.74 15.25
CA GLN A 63 -35.87 8.44 15.73
C GLN A 63 -34.91 8.37 14.55
N LEU A 64 -33.69 8.84 14.75
CA LEU A 64 -32.58 8.73 13.82
C LEU A 64 -31.38 8.11 14.55
N CYS A 65 -30.67 7.22 13.86
CA CYS A 65 -29.32 6.80 14.25
C CYS A 65 -28.39 6.94 13.07
N TYR A 66 -27.26 7.59 13.30
CA TYR A 66 -26.22 7.72 12.30
C TYR A 66 -24.87 7.95 12.97
N ASN A 67 -23.79 7.80 12.21
CA ASN A 67 -22.47 8.20 12.65
C ASN A 67 -21.87 9.24 11.73
N LEU A 68 -21.08 10.12 12.33
CA LEU A 68 -20.31 11.12 11.63
C LEU A 68 -18.85 11.02 12.06
N LYS A 69 -17.96 11.34 11.12
CA LYS A 69 -16.51 11.27 11.33
C LYS A 69 -15.88 12.62 11.11
N THR A 70 -14.75 12.86 11.76
CA THR A 70 -13.95 14.07 11.55
C THR A 70 -12.48 13.70 11.62
N VAL A 71 -11.59 14.66 11.43
CA VAL A 71 -10.15 14.50 11.65
C VAL A 71 -9.68 15.43 12.74
N GLY A 72 -8.75 14.95 13.56
CA GLY A 72 -8.10 15.76 14.58
C GLY A 72 -6.63 15.43 14.67
N LEU A 73 -5.81 16.45 14.94
CA LEU A 73 -4.40 16.27 15.23
C LEU A 73 -4.23 15.49 16.53
N LYS A 74 -3.41 14.44 16.50
CA LYS A 74 -2.95 13.80 17.74
C LYS A 74 -1.74 14.60 18.22
N PHE A 75 -1.91 15.39 19.28
CA PHE A 75 -0.79 15.87 20.07
C PHE A 75 -0.43 14.75 21.06
N GLU A 76 0.69 14.07 20.85
CA GLU A 76 1.35 13.39 21.98
C GLU A 76 2.19 14.40 22.76
N GLN A 77 2.57 14.00 23.97
CA GLN A 77 3.01 14.85 25.09
C GLN A 77 3.92 16.04 24.71
N PRO A 78 3.86 17.14 25.50
CA PRO A 78 4.54 18.41 25.21
C PRO A 78 6.08 18.36 25.05
N ASP A 79 6.72 17.22 25.37
CA ASP A 79 8.19 17.09 25.41
C ASP A 79 8.79 16.28 24.24
N GLN A 80 7.99 15.91 23.23
CA GLN A 80 8.47 15.25 22.03
C GLN A 80 8.04 16.01 20.77
N GLU A 81 9.02 16.48 19.98
CA GLU A 81 8.84 16.93 18.61
C GLU A 81 8.38 15.72 17.76
N VAL A 82 7.07 15.46 17.75
CA VAL A 82 6.47 14.39 16.96
C VAL A 82 5.69 15.01 15.82
N ASP A 83 5.85 14.41 14.65
CA ASP A 83 5.15 14.79 13.43
C ASP A 83 3.64 14.93 13.67
N LYS A 84 3.06 15.98 13.08
CA LYS A 84 1.62 16.26 13.13
C LYS A 84 0.84 15.18 12.39
N ILE A 85 0.46 14.11 13.09
CA ILE A 85 -0.32 13.01 12.50
C ILE A 85 -1.81 13.27 12.69
N TRP A 86 -2.52 13.38 11.57
CA TRP A 86 -3.98 13.43 11.55
C TRP A 86 -4.57 12.06 11.86
N LYS A 87 -5.56 12.03 12.76
CA LYS A 87 -6.33 10.83 13.06
C LYS A 87 -7.81 11.04 12.81
N ILE A 88 -8.44 10.01 12.25
CA ILE A 88 -9.89 9.97 12.06
C ILE A 88 -10.54 9.73 13.41
N ARG A 89 -11.56 10.53 13.72
CA ARG A 89 -12.40 10.47 14.91
C ARG A 89 -13.84 10.22 14.49
N GLN A 90 -14.65 9.65 15.36
CA GLN A 90 -16.04 9.34 15.06
C GLN A 90 -16.96 9.55 16.25
N ALA A 91 -18.21 9.91 15.95
CA ALA A 91 -19.30 9.98 16.91
C ALA A 91 -20.50 9.18 16.40
N ALA A 92 -21.08 8.37 17.28
CA ALA A 92 -22.37 7.72 17.06
C ALA A 92 -23.47 8.61 17.64
N ILE A 93 -24.47 8.94 16.83
CA ILE A 93 -25.55 9.86 17.20
C ILE A 93 -26.87 9.12 17.14
N HIS A 94 -27.60 9.19 18.25
CA HIS A 94 -29.01 8.87 18.33
C HIS A 94 -29.79 10.14 18.66
N HIS A 95 -30.79 10.44 17.85
CA HIS A 95 -31.73 11.52 18.08
C HIS A 95 -33.15 10.97 18.07
N GLN A 96 -33.94 11.32 19.06
CA GLN A 96 -35.36 11.04 19.14
C GLN A 96 -36.12 12.34 19.37
N PHE A 97 -37.21 12.54 18.63
CA PHE A 97 -38.08 13.70 18.76
C PHE A 97 -39.54 13.26 18.84
N ASP A 98 -40.23 13.67 19.90
CA ASP A 98 -41.66 13.47 20.07
C ASP A 98 -42.42 14.69 19.54
N ILE A 99 -43.19 14.49 18.48
CA ILE A 99 -43.93 15.55 17.79
C ILE A 99 -45.14 16.00 18.60
N GLY A 100 -45.71 15.12 19.45
CA GLY A 100 -46.86 15.47 20.27
C GLY A 100 -46.51 16.38 21.44
N SER A 101 -45.32 16.22 22.02
CA SER A 101 -44.88 16.98 23.21
C SER A 101 -43.74 17.98 22.94
N GLY A 102 -43.02 17.86 21.82
CA GLY A 102 -41.79 18.62 21.55
C GLY A 102 -40.56 18.11 22.32
N VAL A 103 -40.66 17.00 23.05
CA VAL A 103 -39.53 16.46 23.82
C VAL A 103 -38.51 15.83 22.87
N GLN A 104 -37.27 16.33 22.94
CA GLN A 104 -36.12 15.78 22.22
C GLN A 104 -35.19 15.01 23.18
N THR A 105 -34.64 13.90 22.71
CA THR A 105 -33.67 13.06 23.43
C THR A 105 -32.47 12.79 22.54
N TRP A 106 -31.27 13.06 23.06
CA TRP A 106 -30.00 12.88 22.36
C TRP A 106 -29.12 11.92 23.14
N ILE A 107 -28.57 10.93 22.45
CA ILE A 107 -27.53 10.05 22.98
C ILE A 107 -26.38 10.05 21.99
N ILE A 108 -25.21 10.53 22.44
CA ILE A 108 -24.03 10.67 21.60
C ILE A 108 -22.90 9.83 22.20
N GLY A 109 -22.43 8.86 21.43
CA GLY A 109 -21.21 8.11 21.72
C GLY A 109 -20.02 8.85 21.13
N ASP A 110 -19.22 9.49 21.97
CA ASP A 110 -17.99 10.20 21.58
C ASP A 110 -16.90 9.96 22.64
N PRO A 111 -15.89 9.13 22.33
CA PRO A 111 -14.79 8.81 23.26
C PRO A 111 -13.94 10.02 23.67
N HIS A 112 -13.93 11.08 22.86
CA HIS A 112 -13.07 12.25 23.06
C HIS A 112 -13.82 13.49 23.56
N ALA A 113 -15.15 13.38 23.74
CA ALA A 113 -16.03 14.46 24.18
C ALA A 113 -15.94 15.76 23.35
N ALA A 114 -15.43 15.69 22.12
CA ALA A 114 -15.30 16.82 21.20
C ALA A 114 -16.68 17.37 20.79
N VAL A 115 -17.64 16.47 20.54
CA VAL A 115 -19.01 16.83 20.18
C VAL A 115 -19.74 17.47 21.36
N LYS A 116 -19.46 17.02 22.59
CA LYS A 116 -20.09 17.57 23.79
C LYS A 116 -19.83 19.06 23.93
N GLY A 117 -18.57 19.51 23.75
CA GLY A 117 -18.22 20.93 23.80
C GLY A 117 -18.96 21.76 22.76
N ARG A 118 -19.02 21.26 21.51
CA ARG A 118 -19.73 21.92 20.40
C ARG A 118 -21.23 22.09 20.68
N VAL A 119 -21.88 21.06 21.22
CA VAL A 119 -23.31 21.12 21.54
C VAL A 119 -23.55 22.05 22.74
N GLN A 120 -22.66 22.05 23.74
CA GLN A 120 -22.75 22.96 24.88
C GLN A 120 -22.62 24.44 24.46
N GLU A 121 -21.73 24.75 23.50
CA GLU A 121 -21.58 26.09 22.91
C GLU A 121 -22.87 26.65 22.30
N LEU A 122 -23.73 25.79 21.73
CA LEU A 122 -25.02 26.22 21.17
C LEU A 122 -26.01 26.71 22.24
N PHE A 123 -25.95 26.10 23.43
CA PHE A 123 -26.93 26.30 24.51
C PHE A 123 -26.36 27.00 25.74
N HIS A 124 -25.22 27.68 25.60
CA HIS A 124 -24.66 28.51 26.69
C HIS A 124 -25.69 29.56 27.14
N GLU A 125 -25.81 29.73 28.46
CA GLU A 125 -26.85 30.53 29.18
C GLU A 125 -26.99 31.99 28.73
N SER A 126 -26.06 32.51 27.91
CA SER A 126 -26.07 33.87 27.37
C SER A 126 -26.76 34.04 26.00
N ARG A 127 -27.33 32.98 25.42
CA ARG A 127 -28.16 33.05 24.19
C ARG A 127 -29.62 32.75 24.50
N GLU A 128 -30.52 33.32 23.69
CA GLU A 128 -31.99 33.41 23.79
C GLU A 128 -32.79 32.10 23.99
N HIS A 129 -32.14 30.98 24.29
CA HIS A 129 -32.77 29.68 24.50
C HIS A 129 -33.10 29.48 25.98
N SER A 130 -34.37 29.70 26.34
CA SER A 130 -34.88 29.27 27.64
C SER A 130 -34.80 27.74 27.74
N ALA A 131 -34.49 27.21 28.93
CA ALA A 131 -34.37 25.77 29.21
C ALA A 131 -35.65 24.93 28.90
N LYS A 132 -36.73 25.58 28.47
CA LYS A 132 -37.95 24.97 27.95
C LYS A 132 -38.29 25.61 26.61
N PHE A 133 -38.29 24.82 25.54
CA PHE A 133 -38.86 25.26 24.27
C PHE A 133 -40.37 25.44 24.44
N GLY A 134 -40.90 26.62 24.13
CA GLY A 134 -42.30 26.96 24.38
C GLY A 134 -43.26 26.29 23.39
N THR A 135 -42.76 25.83 22.25
CA THR A 135 -43.55 25.20 21.17
C THR A 135 -42.81 24.00 20.54
N VAL A 136 -43.58 23.12 19.90
CA VAL A 136 -43.03 21.99 19.11
C VAL A 136 -42.15 22.49 17.97
N GLU A 137 -42.55 23.60 17.32
CA GLU A 137 -41.75 24.27 16.31
C GLU A 137 -40.37 24.65 16.84
N GLN A 138 -40.28 25.41 17.93
CA GLN A 138 -39.00 25.81 18.52
C GLN A 138 -38.12 24.61 18.90
N SER A 139 -38.75 23.55 19.40
CA SER A 139 -38.06 22.30 19.74
C SER A 139 -37.45 21.66 18.49
N LEU A 140 -38.21 21.60 17.39
CA LEU A 140 -37.73 21.04 16.12
C LEU A 140 -36.60 21.89 15.53
N LEU A 141 -36.73 23.21 15.55
CA LEU A 141 -35.68 24.15 15.10
C LEU A 141 -34.38 23.90 15.87
N SER A 142 -34.46 23.79 17.20
CA SER A 142 -33.30 23.45 18.04
C SER A 142 -32.68 22.11 17.64
N SER A 143 -33.49 21.09 17.33
CA SER A 143 -32.95 19.82 16.86
C SER A 143 -32.22 19.94 15.51
N LEU A 144 -32.73 20.76 14.59
CA LEU A 144 -32.08 21.03 13.30
C LEU A 144 -30.74 21.77 13.50
N GLU A 145 -30.67 22.71 14.44
CA GLU A 145 -29.43 23.41 14.79
C GLU A 145 -28.37 22.47 15.35
N VAL A 146 -28.75 21.52 16.22
CA VAL A 146 -27.84 20.49 16.73
C VAL A 146 -27.32 19.62 15.57
N HIS A 147 -28.20 19.19 14.67
CA HIS A 147 -27.79 18.46 13.47
C HIS A 147 -26.80 19.25 12.59
N LEU A 148 -27.01 20.56 12.41
CA LEU A 148 -26.07 21.43 11.68
C LEU A 148 -24.72 21.55 12.39
N ALA A 149 -24.71 21.68 13.70
CA ALA A 149 -23.46 21.74 14.47
C ALA A 149 -22.68 20.42 14.36
N LEU A 150 -23.37 19.28 14.39
CA LEU A 150 -22.78 17.96 14.16
C LEU A 150 -22.23 17.83 12.73
N ALA A 151 -22.96 18.33 11.73
CA ALA A 151 -22.51 18.36 10.34
C ALA A 151 -21.23 19.19 10.18
N ARG A 152 -21.19 20.41 10.75
CA ARG A 152 -20.01 21.29 10.75
C ARG A 152 -18.82 20.68 11.46
N TRP A 153 -19.04 19.99 12.58
CA TRP A 153 -17.99 19.24 13.26
C TRP A 153 -17.46 18.07 12.41
N ALA A 154 -18.34 17.37 11.71
CA ALA A 154 -17.95 16.25 10.84
C ALA A 154 -17.14 16.70 9.62
N THR A 155 -17.33 17.94 9.17
CA THR A 155 -16.64 18.49 8.00
C THR A 155 -15.49 19.44 8.35
N SER A 156 -15.24 19.68 9.64
CA SER A 156 -14.12 20.52 10.08
C SER A 156 -12.78 19.83 9.79
N GLU A 157 -11.74 20.65 9.58
CA GLU A 157 -10.33 20.23 9.46
C GLU A 157 -9.94 19.37 8.24
N TRP A 158 -10.89 18.82 7.46
CA TRP A 158 -10.57 18.02 6.27
C TRP A 158 -9.74 18.78 5.23
N ARG A 159 -9.95 20.10 5.08
CA ARG A 159 -9.15 20.95 4.21
C ARG A 159 -7.66 20.88 4.55
N TRP A 160 -7.34 20.95 5.84
CA TRP A 160 -5.96 20.94 6.36
C TRP A 160 -5.37 19.54 6.33
N ASN A 161 -6.18 18.52 6.60
CA ASN A 161 -5.77 17.13 6.41
C ASN A 161 -5.38 16.84 4.96
N VAL A 162 -6.22 17.21 3.99
CA VAL A 162 -5.91 17.02 2.56
C VAL A 162 -4.66 17.80 2.15
N GLN A 163 -4.50 19.04 2.62
CA GLN A 163 -3.27 19.80 2.38
C GLN A 163 -2.03 19.11 2.93
N SER A 164 -2.11 18.58 4.15
CA SER A 164 -1.00 17.84 4.76
C SER A 164 -0.66 16.57 3.97
N LEU A 165 -1.65 15.87 3.44
CA LEU A 165 -1.42 14.71 2.55
C LEU A 165 -0.70 15.14 1.26
N GLU A 166 -1.11 16.25 0.64
CA GLU A 166 -0.44 16.81 -0.54
C GLU A 166 1.04 17.11 -0.25
N GLU A 167 1.32 17.82 0.85
CA GLU A 167 2.69 18.18 1.25
C GLU A 167 3.57 16.95 1.50
N ILE A 168 3.05 15.93 2.18
CA ILE A 168 3.78 14.69 2.46
C ILE A 168 4.08 13.95 1.16
N ILE A 169 3.07 13.79 0.30
CA ILE A 169 3.22 13.11 -0.99
C ILE A 169 4.20 13.85 -1.89
N ASP A 170 4.12 15.17 -1.98
CA ASP A 170 5.06 15.97 -2.77
C ASP A 170 6.49 15.81 -2.25
N ASN A 171 6.71 15.88 -0.93
CA ASN A 171 8.03 15.69 -0.35
C ASN A 171 8.63 14.30 -0.61
N LEU A 172 7.79 13.26 -0.59
CA LEU A 172 8.21 11.88 -0.87
C LEU A 172 8.51 11.66 -2.35
N THR A 173 7.67 12.20 -3.24
CA THR A 173 7.67 11.80 -4.66
C THR A 173 8.39 12.78 -5.58
N LEU A 174 8.52 14.07 -5.25
CA LEU A 174 9.23 15.03 -6.13
C LEU A 174 10.71 14.67 -6.30
N LYS A 175 11.37 14.18 -5.23
CA LYS A 175 12.76 13.69 -5.32
C LYS A 175 12.90 12.52 -6.30
N ILE A 176 11.86 11.69 -6.41
CA ILE A 176 11.83 10.53 -7.30
C ILE A 176 11.60 10.96 -8.75
N VAL A 177 10.68 11.90 -8.98
CA VAL A 177 10.36 12.41 -10.33
C VAL A 177 11.56 13.07 -11.00
N TYR A 178 12.39 13.79 -10.23
CA TYR A 178 13.57 14.49 -10.74
C TYR A 178 14.88 13.70 -10.57
N ILE A 179 14.81 12.38 -10.33
CA ILE A 179 16.01 11.59 -10.06
C ILE A 179 16.94 11.57 -11.29
N GLN A 180 18.23 11.89 -11.08
CA GLN A 180 19.23 11.81 -12.12
C GLN A 180 19.67 10.36 -12.34
N LYS A 181 20.17 10.05 -13.53
CA LYS A 181 20.64 8.69 -13.87
C LYS A 181 21.77 8.20 -12.95
N SER A 182 22.59 9.10 -12.42
CA SER A 182 23.63 8.78 -11.44
C SER A 182 23.07 8.27 -10.11
N ASP A 183 21.87 8.72 -9.74
CA ASP A 183 21.27 8.50 -8.43
C ASP A 183 20.28 7.32 -8.47
N LEU A 184 20.03 6.75 -9.66
CA LEU A 184 19.22 5.54 -9.81
C LEU A 184 19.81 4.33 -9.09
N GLU A 185 21.12 4.29 -8.85
CA GLU A 185 21.78 3.15 -8.21
C GLU A 185 21.49 3.06 -6.71
N THR A 186 21.08 4.17 -6.07
CA THR A 186 20.77 4.26 -4.64
C THR A 186 19.28 4.21 -4.33
N LEU A 187 18.43 4.08 -5.36
CA LEU A 187 16.99 3.98 -5.20
C LEU A 187 16.63 2.64 -4.52
N ASP A 188 15.84 2.72 -3.45
CA ASP A 188 15.45 1.56 -2.66
C ASP A 188 13.95 1.24 -2.77
N SER A 189 13.61 -0.04 -2.62
CA SER A 189 12.23 -0.54 -2.65
C SER A 189 11.38 -0.03 -1.49
N GLU A 190 11.98 0.41 -0.36
CA GLU A 190 11.23 1.02 0.74
C GLU A 190 10.49 2.30 0.31
N SER A 191 11.04 3.05 -0.65
CA SER A 191 10.38 4.24 -1.22
C SER A 191 9.04 3.91 -1.86
N LEU A 192 8.90 2.73 -2.48
CA LEU A 192 7.64 2.28 -3.07
C LEU A 192 6.60 1.96 -1.99
N GLY A 193 7.03 1.32 -0.90
CA GLY A 193 6.18 1.04 0.25
C GLY A 193 5.64 2.33 0.89
N ASN A 194 6.51 3.31 1.08
CA ASN A 194 6.13 4.61 1.65
C ASN A 194 5.12 5.35 0.76
N VAL A 195 5.33 5.39 -0.55
CA VAL A 195 4.38 6.03 -1.49
C VAL A 195 3.03 5.31 -1.47
N GLN A 196 3.03 3.96 -1.45
CA GLN A 196 1.82 3.15 -1.36
C GLN A 196 1.03 3.42 -0.06
N GLU A 197 1.71 3.53 1.08
CA GLU A 197 1.07 3.81 2.36
C GLU A 197 0.27 5.12 2.33
N TRP A 198 0.84 6.18 1.75
CA TRP A 198 0.16 7.48 1.66
C TRP A 198 -0.93 7.53 0.58
N GLU A 199 -0.84 6.72 -0.46
CA GLU A 199 -1.96 6.47 -1.38
C GLU A 199 -3.14 5.82 -0.66
N ASP A 200 -2.89 4.77 0.14
CA ASP A 200 -3.91 4.06 0.90
C ASP A 200 -4.57 4.96 1.94
N LYS A 201 -3.78 5.76 2.67
CA LYS A 201 -4.28 6.78 3.61
C LYS A 201 -5.15 7.83 2.92
N THR A 202 -4.77 8.28 1.72
CA THR A 202 -5.55 9.26 0.95
C THR A 202 -6.88 8.66 0.50
N ASN A 203 -6.88 7.40 0.04
CA ASN A 203 -8.10 6.66 -0.30
C ASN A 203 -9.02 6.46 0.92
N GLU A 204 -8.46 6.19 2.10
CA GLU A 204 -9.24 6.11 3.34
C GLU A 204 -9.89 7.45 3.70
N THR A 205 -9.15 8.56 3.59
CA THR A 205 -9.69 9.92 3.77
C THR A 205 -10.85 10.20 2.80
N ILE A 206 -10.71 9.84 1.51
CA ILE A 206 -11.77 9.97 0.51
C ILE A 206 -13.03 9.19 0.91
N MET A 207 -12.87 7.94 1.33
CA MET A 207 -13.98 7.07 1.72
C MET A 207 -14.74 7.62 2.93
N VAL A 208 -14.02 8.14 3.93
CA VAL A 208 -14.63 8.70 5.14
C VAL A 208 -15.37 10.00 4.87
N MET A 209 -14.77 10.93 4.11
CA MET A 209 -15.48 12.14 3.67
C MET A 209 -16.71 11.81 2.82
N GLY A 210 -16.58 10.83 1.92
CA GLY A 210 -17.70 10.34 1.09
C GLY A 210 -18.86 9.82 1.93
N SER A 211 -18.54 9.01 2.95
CA SER A 211 -19.54 8.54 3.91
C SER A 211 -20.25 9.69 4.62
N ASN A 212 -19.54 10.72 5.09
CA ASN A 212 -20.18 11.87 5.71
C ASN A 212 -21.14 12.58 4.73
N ALA A 213 -20.72 12.80 3.49
CA ALA A 213 -21.57 13.43 2.47
C ALA A 213 -22.85 12.62 2.22
N ASP A 214 -22.76 11.29 2.19
CA ASP A 214 -23.92 10.40 2.05
C ASP A 214 -24.86 10.50 3.26
N ILE A 215 -24.33 10.48 4.48
CA ILE A 215 -25.12 10.62 5.71
C ILE A 215 -25.83 11.97 5.76
N LEU A 216 -25.16 13.06 5.42
CA LEU A 216 -25.76 14.41 5.39
C LEU A 216 -26.84 14.50 4.29
N THR A 217 -26.63 13.83 3.15
CA THR A 217 -27.63 13.73 2.08
C THR A 217 -28.88 13.00 2.55
N LEU A 218 -28.72 11.89 3.28
CA LEU A 218 -29.84 11.13 3.86
C LEU A 218 -30.55 11.90 4.97
N LEU A 219 -29.82 12.63 5.80
CA LEU A 219 -30.38 13.50 6.84
C LEU A 219 -31.24 14.62 6.24
N ARG A 220 -30.72 15.31 5.21
CA ARG A 220 -31.47 16.30 4.43
C ARG A 220 -32.74 15.70 3.83
N LYS A 221 -32.62 14.54 3.19
CA LYS A 221 -33.74 13.82 2.56
C LYS A 221 -34.82 13.47 3.59
N PHE A 222 -34.43 12.91 4.73
CA PHE A 222 -35.35 12.52 5.80
C PHE A 222 -36.19 13.71 6.27
N TYR A 223 -35.56 14.86 6.59
CA TYR A 223 -36.30 16.02 7.07
C TYR A 223 -37.20 16.65 6.01
N LYS A 224 -36.78 16.68 4.74
CA LYS A 224 -37.65 17.09 3.63
C LYS A 224 -38.88 16.19 3.52
N GLU A 225 -38.69 14.87 3.54
CA GLU A 225 -39.81 13.92 3.48
C GLU A 225 -40.69 13.95 4.73
N LEU A 226 -40.14 14.31 5.90
CA LEU A 226 -40.89 14.41 7.15
C LEU A 226 -41.98 15.49 7.07
N VAL A 227 -41.66 16.67 6.55
CA VAL A 227 -42.61 17.80 6.46
C VAL A 227 -43.56 17.70 5.27
N GLU A 228 -43.28 16.85 4.28
CA GLU A 228 -44.22 16.53 3.20
C GLU A 228 -45.16 15.35 3.55
N ASP A 229 -44.95 14.69 4.68
CA ASP A 229 -45.83 13.59 5.12
C ASP A 229 -47.23 14.12 5.45
N GLN A 230 -48.26 13.46 4.91
CA GLN A 230 -49.67 13.82 5.14
C GLN A 230 -50.06 13.75 6.62
N ASN A 231 -49.32 12.97 7.42
CA ASN A 231 -49.54 12.78 8.85
C ASN A 231 -48.75 13.76 9.72
N PHE A 232 -47.98 14.67 9.12
CA PHE A 232 -47.28 15.73 9.85
C PHE A 232 -48.29 16.75 10.41
N PRO A 233 -48.10 17.29 11.63
CA PRO A 233 -49.03 18.24 12.23
C PRO A 233 -49.28 19.47 11.36
N SER A 234 -50.55 19.72 11.02
CA SER A 234 -50.93 20.82 10.12
C SER A 234 -50.74 22.21 10.74
N ARG A 235 -50.76 22.32 12.08
CA ARG A 235 -50.63 23.60 12.79
C ARG A 235 -49.24 24.19 12.67
N GLU A 236 -48.20 23.36 12.76
CA GLU A 236 -46.79 23.75 12.72
C GLU A 236 -46.18 23.62 11.31
N LEU A 237 -46.92 23.06 10.34
CA LEU A 237 -46.43 22.67 9.01
C LEU A 237 -45.71 23.81 8.28
N LYS A 238 -46.30 25.00 8.20
CA LYS A 238 -45.72 26.11 7.41
C LYS A 238 -44.36 26.54 7.96
N ALA A 239 -44.26 26.72 9.28
CA ALA A 239 -43.03 27.17 9.93
C ALA A 239 -41.96 26.07 9.92
N CYS A 240 -42.34 24.82 10.22
CA CYS A 240 -41.44 23.67 10.17
C CYS A 240 -40.90 23.44 8.75
N LYS A 241 -41.74 23.59 7.72
CA LYS A 241 -41.33 23.45 6.31
C LYS A 241 -40.32 24.52 5.92
N GLN A 242 -40.51 25.76 6.36
CA GLN A 242 -39.51 26.82 6.13
C GLN A 242 -38.18 26.49 6.82
N ALA A 243 -38.21 26.13 8.11
CA ALA A 243 -37.00 25.77 8.86
C ALA A 243 -36.26 24.57 8.26
N VAL A 244 -36.99 23.56 7.78
CA VAL A 244 -36.41 22.40 7.08
C VAL A 244 -35.78 22.80 5.74
N ASN A 245 -36.36 23.75 5.01
CA ASN A 245 -35.75 24.25 3.78
C ASN A 245 -34.44 25.01 4.06
N ASP A 246 -34.42 25.86 5.09
CA ASP A 246 -33.23 26.61 5.48
C ASP A 246 -32.13 25.68 6.01
N PHE A 247 -32.51 24.65 6.77
CA PHE A 247 -31.63 23.56 7.20
C PHE A 247 -31.07 22.78 6.01
N ALA A 248 -31.92 22.41 5.04
CA ALA A 248 -31.51 21.65 3.87
C ALA A 248 -30.54 22.45 2.99
N PHE A 249 -30.76 23.75 2.84
CA PHE A 249 -29.86 24.65 2.12
C PHE A 249 -28.47 24.70 2.78
N GLN A 250 -28.41 24.87 4.11
CA GLN A 250 -27.14 24.86 4.84
C GLN A 250 -26.43 23.50 4.77
N LEU A 251 -27.17 22.39 4.79
CA LEU A 251 -26.57 21.07 4.56
C LEU A 251 -26.01 20.93 3.15
N ASP A 252 -26.65 21.52 2.14
CA ASP A 252 -26.17 21.48 0.75
C ASP A 252 -24.84 22.20 0.58
N GLU A 253 -24.64 23.33 1.25
CA GLU A 253 -23.35 24.04 1.30
C GLU A 253 -22.26 23.15 1.93
N ILE A 254 -22.57 22.52 3.08
CA ILE A 254 -21.62 21.63 3.78
C ILE A 254 -21.28 20.40 2.93
N ILE A 255 -22.27 19.80 2.26
CA ILE A 255 -22.08 18.65 1.37
C ILE A 255 -21.22 19.07 0.17
N TYR A 256 -21.48 20.23 -0.42
CA TYR A 256 -20.71 20.75 -1.55
C TYR A 256 -19.24 20.94 -1.18
N ASP A 257 -18.95 21.58 -0.04
CA ASP A 257 -17.57 21.78 0.44
C ASP A 257 -16.85 20.45 0.67
N THR A 258 -17.56 19.46 1.23
CA THR A 258 -17.04 18.11 1.44
C THR A 258 -16.73 17.42 0.12
N GLN A 259 -17.63 17.52 -0.86
CA GLN A 259 -17.44 16.97 -2.22
C GLN A 259 -16.26 17.62 -2.94
N MET A 260 -16.01 18.90 -2.71
CA MET A 260 -14.84 19.60 -3.23
C MET A 260 -13.56 19.01 -2.65
N GLN A 261 -13.47 18.80 -1.33
CA GLN A 261 -12.29 18.16 -0.71
C GLN A 261 -12.10 16.71 -1.16
N ILE A 262 -13.19 15.96 -1.36
CA ILE A 262 -13.15 14.61 -1.96
C ILE A 262 -12.54 14.65 -3.36
N SER A 263 -12.96 15.63 -4.18
CA SER A 263 -12.47 15.77 -5.55
C SER A 263 -10.98 16.13 -5.57
N ARG A 264 -10.54 17.03 -4.69
CA ARG A 264 -9.13 17.39 -4.49
C ARG A 264 -8.28 16.17 -4.09
N ALA A 265 -8.73 15.39 -3.09
CA ALA A 265 -8.04 14.17 -2.68
C ALA A 265 -8.00 13.09 -3.79
N LYS A 266 -9.06 12.97 -4.61
CA LYS A 266 -9.07 12.06 -5.77
C LYS A 266 -8.03 12.45 -6.83
N VAL A 267 -7.81 13.76 -7.04
CA VAL A 267 -6.73 14.23 -7.93
C VAL A 267 -5.37 13.86 -7.34
N LEU A 268 -5.19 14.03 -6.03
CA LEU A 268 -3.96 13.62 -5.34
C LEU A 268 -3.66 12.13 -5.53
N VAL A 269 -4.66 11.23 -5.38
CA VAL A 269 -4.48 9.79 -5.63
C VAL A 269 -4.00 9.51 -7.06
N LYS A 270 -4.54 10.22 -8.06
CA LYS A 270 -4.08 10.07 -9.46
C LYS A 270 -2.61 10.50 -9.61
N ILE A 271 -2.25 11.64 -9.03
CA ILE A 271 -0.86 12.15 -9.04
C ILE A 271 0.08 11.13 -8.37
N VAL A 272 -0.32 10.56 -7.23
CA VAL A 272 0.47 9.53 -6.54
C VAL A 272 0.64 8.30 -7.43
N ALA A 273 -0.43 7.81 -8.05
CA ALA A 273 -0.38 6.64 -8.92
C ALA A 273 0.55 6.86 -10.13
N ASP A 274 0.49 8.03 -10.76
CA ASP A 274 1.36 8.39 -11.88
C ASP A 274 2.84 8.46 -11.45
N ARG A 275 3.13 9.09 -10.30
CA ARG A 275 4.50 9.18 -9.75
C ARG A 275 5.01 7.82 -9.28
N LYS A 276 4.15 6.96 -8.74
CA LYS A 276 4.46 5.58 -8.37
C LYS A 276 4.82 4.74 -9.60
N ALA A 277 4.14 4.93 -10.72
CA ALA A 277 4.49 4.27 -11.98
C ALA A 277 5.90 4.67 -12.47
N ILE A 278 6.26 5.95 -12.36
CA ILE A 278 7.61 6.44 -12.65
C ILE A 278 8.64 5.76 -11.72
N LEU A 279 8.35 5.67 -10.42
CA LEU A 279 9.22 4.98 -9.46
C LEU A 279 9.48 3.52 -9.85
N ILE A 280 8.42 2.78 -10.19
CA ILE A 280 8.51 1.40 -10.64
C ILE A 280 9.38 1.30 -11.90
N GLN A 281 9.22 2.22 -12.85
CA GLN A 281 10.05 2.27 -14.06
C GLN A 281 11.52 2.51 -13.73
N HIS A 282 11.84 3.38 -12.76
CA HIS A 282 13.22 3.60 -12.32
C HIS A 282 13.82 2.36 -11.66
N LEU A 283 13.08 1.68 -10.77
CA LEU A 283 13.53 0.42 -10.15
C LEU A 283 13.79 -0.68 -11.21
N GLN A 284 12.93 -0.79 -12.23
CA GLN A 284 13.16 -1.72 -13.34
C GLN A 284 14.38 -1.34 -14.16
N THR A 285 14.59 -0.04 -14.41
CA THR A 285 15.77 0.46 -15.12
C THR A 285 17.06 0.17 -14.35
N GLN A 286 17.06 0.35 -13.03
CA GLN A 286 18.18 0.01 -12.15
C GLN A 286 18.49 -1.49 -12.22
N ALA A 287 17.48 -2.35 -12.11
CA ALA A 287 17.66 -3.80 -12.22
C ALA A 287 18.26 -4.20 -13.58
N ALA A 288 17.79 -3.58 -14.67
CA ALA A 288 18.35 -3.80 -16.00
C ALA A 288 19.80 -3.29 -16.12
N LEU A 289 20.13 -2.15 -15.52
CA LEU A 289 21.50 -1.61 -15.50
C LEU A 289 22.45 -2.54 -14.72
N VAL A 290 22.05 -3.01 -13.54
CA VAL A 290 22.83 -3.98 -12.76
C VAL A 290 23.04 -5.27 -13.56
N ALA A 291 21.99 -5.80 -14.20
CA ALA A 291 22.10 -7.00 -15.03
C ALA A 291 23.04 -6.79 -16.25
N SER A 292 22.98 -5.64 -16.92
CA SER A 292 23.87 -5.32 -18.04
C SER A 292 25.33 -5.16 -17.62
N LYS A 293 25.61 -4.49 -16.49
CA LYS A 293 26.97 -4.39 -15.93
C LYS A 293 27.52 -5.77 -15.56
N LEU A 294 26.69 -6.59 -14.91
CA LEU A 294 27.05 -7.97 -14.58
C LEU A 294 27.37 -8.76 -15.86
N THR A 295 26.52 -8.68 -16.88
CA THR A 295 26.73 -9.36 -18.17
C THR A 295 28.02 -8.90 -18.87
N ALA A 296 28.30 -7.59 -18.88
CA ALA A 296 29.54 -7.05 -19.45
C ALA A 296 30.79 -7.54 -18.70
N SER A 297 30.75 -7.55 -17.36
CA SER A 297 31.85 -8.08 -16.55
C SER A 297 32.05 -9.58 -16.74
N MET A 298 30.96 -10.35 -16.90
CA MET A 298 31.02 -11.77 -17.22
C MET A 298 31.63 -12.01 -18.61
N TYR A 299 31.32 -11.17 -19.60
CA TYR A 299 31.92 -11.26 -20.92
C TYR A 299 33.44 -11.03 -20.87
N ASP A 300 33.90 -9.96 -20.21
CA ASP A 300 35.34 -9.69 -20.03
C ASP A 300 36.04 -10.82 -19.26
N GLN A 301 35.42 -11.33 -18.19
CA GLN A 301 35.97 -12.46 -17.44
C GLN A 301 36.00 -13.75 -18.28
N ALA A 302 34.99 -14.00 -19.11
CA ALA A 302 34.93 -15.17 -19.99
C ALA A 302 35.99 -15.09 -21.10
N ASP A 303 36.24 -13.91 -21.66
CA ASP A 303 37.28 -13.68 -22.67
C ASP A 303 38.69 -13.92 -22.09
N ARG A 304 38.97 -13.34 -20.91
CA ARG A 304 40.23 -13.61 -20.18
C ARG A 304 40.40 -15.09 -19.85
N SER A 305 39.33 -15.74 -19.38
CA SER A 305 39.34 -17.18 -19.10
C SER A 305 39.59 -18.01 -20.37
N ALA A 306 39.10 -17.58 -21.52
CA ALA A 306 39.35 -18.23 -22.81
C ALA A 306 40.82 -18.10 -23.23
N MET A 307 41.42 -16.91 -23.06
CA MET A 307 42.84 -16.68 -23.30
C MET A 307 43.73 -17.53 -22.38
N GLU A 308 43.43 -17.56 -21.07
CA GLU A 308 44.13 -18.42 -20.12
C GLU A 308 44.01 -19.90 -20.50
N ALA A 309 42.83 -20.35 -20.93
CA ALA A 309 42.62 -21.72 -21.40
C ALA A 309 43.43 -22.04 -22.67
N ILE A 310 43.57 -21.09 -23.60
CA ILE A 310 44.40 -21.26 -24.80
C ILE A 310 45.88 -21.32 -24.43
N ALA A 311 46.37 -20.42 -23.57
CA ALA A 311 47.74 -20.43 -23.09
C ALA A 311 48.10 -21.75 -22.38
N MET A 312 47.22 -22.23 -21.49
CA MET A 312 47.38 -23.53 -20.83
C MET A 312 47.45 -24.68 -21.84
N ARG A 313 46.61 -24.66 -22.89
CA ARG A 313 46.67 -25.67 -23.97
C ARG A 313 48.02 -25.64 -24.70
N ILE A 314 48.56 -24.47 -25.02
CA ILE A 314 49.87 -24.34 -25.67
C ILE A 314 50.97 -24.94 -24.78
N VAL A 315 51.03 -24.57 -23.50
CA VAL A 315 52.01 -25.13 -22.55
C VAL A 315 51.88 -26.65 -22.45
N THR A 316 50.64 -27.17 -22.42
CA THR A 316 50.39 -28.62 -22.37
C THR A 316 50.89 -29.32 -23.63
N VAL A 317 50.70 -28.73 -24.82
CA VAL A 317 51.21 -29.29 -26.09
C VAL A 317 52.75 -29.27 -26.13
N VAL A 318 53.37 -28.15 -25.73
CA VAL A 318 54.83 -28.04 -25.66
C VAL A 318 55.41 -29.07 -24.69
N THR A 319 54.85 -29.19 -23.49
CA THR A 319 55.31 -30.18 -22.50
C THR A 319 55.14 -31.62 -22.97
N LEU A 320 54.06 -31.96 -23.67
CA LEU A 320 53.86 -33.30 -24.26
C LEU A 320 54.94 -33.66 -25.30
N ILE A 321 55.45 -32.67 -26.05
CA ILE A 321 56.55 -32.87 -27.00
C ILE A 321 57.89 -33.02 -26.28
N TYR A 322 58.16 -32.16 -25.29
CA TYR A 322 59.44 -32.11 -24.61
C TYR A 322 59.66 -33.27 -23.63
N LEU A 323 58.60 -33.72 -22.93
CA LEU A 323 58.73 -34.70 -21.85
C LEU A 323 59.38 -36.05 -22.27
N PRO A 324 59.03 -36.65 -23.43
CA PRO A 324 59.71 -37.85 -23.93
C PRO A 324 61.18 -37.60 -24.31
N ALA A 325 61.46 -36.43 -24.91
CA ALA A 325 62.81 -36.05 -25.32
C ALA A 325 63.71 -35.78 -24.12
N THR A 326 63.21 -35.09 -23.09
CA THR A 326 63.93 -34.83 -21.84
C THR A 326 64.18 -36.13 -21.09
N PHE A 327 63.19 -37.00 -20.94
CA PHE A 327 63.38 -38.30 -20.29
C PHE A 327 64.48 -39.12 -20.99
N SER A 328 64.41 -39.22 -22.32
CA SER A 328 65.43 -39.90 -23.13
C SER A 328 66.81 -39.25 -22.94
N SER A 329 66.90 -37.93 -23.04
CA SER A 329 68.16 -37.20 -22.88
C SER A 329 68.78 -37.41 -21.49
N THR A 330 67.99 -37.34 -20.41
CA THR A 330 68.46 -37.61 -19.05
C THR A 330 68.88 -39.07 -18.89
N PHE A 331 68.11 -40.03 -19.41
CA PHE A 331 68.44 -41.45 -19.35
C PHE A 331 69.78 -41.75 -20.02
N PHE A 332 70.01 -41.24 -21.24
CA PHE A 332 71.29 -41.40 -21.96
C PHE A 332 72.44 -40.54 -21.40
N SER A 333 72.15 -39.57 -20.53
CA SER A 333 73.15 -38.76 -19.80
C SER A 333 73.61 -39.41 -18.50
N THR A 334 72.99 -40.51 -18.07
CA THR A 334 73.42 -41.29 -16.89
C THR A 334 74.45 -42.37 -17.29
N ASP A 335 75.26 -42.81 -16.34
CA ASP A 335 76.30 -43.86 -16.52
C ASP A 335 75.76 -45.25 -16.94
N VAL A 336 74.45 -45.36 -17.15
CA VAL A 336 73.77 -46.57 -17.65
C VAL A 336 74.18 -46.89 -19.09
N VAL A 337 74.57 -45.88 -19.90
CA VAL A 337 75.00 -46.07 -21.29
C VAL A 337 76.39 -45.46 -21.49
N LYS A 338 77.43 -46.30 -21.53
CA LYS A 338 78.84 -45.86 -21.72
C LYS A 338 79.25 -45.98 -23.19
N TYR A 339 79.81 -44.90 -23.73
CA TYR A 339 80.47 -44.87 -25.05
C TYR A 339 81.95 -44.56 -24.84
N GLU A 340 82.86 -45.39 -25.38
CA GLU A 340 84.31 -45.27 -25.16
C GLU A 340 84.95 -44.06 -25.89
N ASP A 341 85.85 -43.41 -25.14
CA ASP A 341 86.91 -42.44 -25.45
C ASP A 341 86.70 -41.34 -26.52
N GLY A 342 86.43 -40.13 -26.01
CA GLY A 342 87.00 -38.89 -26.54
C GLY A 342 86.36 -38.29 -27.80
N VAL A 343 85.29 -38.88 -28.34
CA VAL A 343 84.63 -38.36 -29.55
C VAL A 343 83.51 -37.39 -29.17
N LYS A 344 83.58 -36.15 -29.70
CA LYS A 344 82.57 -35.09 -29.47
C LYS A 344 81.20 -35.37 -30.10
N PHE A 345 81.05 -36.43 -30.91
CA PHE A 345 79.79 -36.86 -31.52
C PHE A 345 79.86 -38.34 -31.99
N SER A 346 78.91 -39.19 -31.58
CA SER A 346 78.79 -40.59 -32.02
C SER A 346 77.47 -40.83 -32.76
N LYS A 347 77.55 -41.28 -34.01
CA LYS A 347 76.38 -41.59 -34.86
C LYS A 347 75.52 -42.71 -34.28
N VAL A 348 76.15 -43.72 -33.65
CA VAL A 348 75.48 -44.87 -33.05
C VAL A 348 74.66 -44.44 -31.82
N ALA A 349 75.20 -43.53 -31.00
CA ALA A 349 74.48 -43.00 -29.83
C ALA A 349 73.23 -42.22 -30.26
N PHE A 350 73.34 -41.45 -31.34
CA PHE A 350 72.22 -40.69 -31.89
C PHE A 350 71.10 -41.59 -32.46
N GLU A 351 71.46 -42.67 -33.17
CA GLU A 351 70.47 -43.63 -33.69
C GLU A 351 69.72 -44.36 -32.56
N ARG A 352 70.42 -44.75 -31.48
CA ARG A 352 69.80 -45.38 -30.30
C ARG A 352 68.91 -44.41 -29.53
N PHE A 353 69.34 -43.16 -29.40
CA PHE A 353 68.52 -42.09 -28.83
C PHE A 353 67.18 -41.94 -29.58
N LEU A 354 67.21 -41.91 -30.92
CA LEU A 354 65.99 -41.82 -31.74
C LEU A 354 65.10 -43.06 -31.60
N GLN A 355 65.69 -44.26 -31.55
CA GLN A 355 64.94 -45.52 -31.38
C GLN A 355 64.14 -45.60 -30.08
N VAL A 356 64.61 -44.96 -29.00
CA VAL A 356 63.89 -44.91 -27.72
C VAL A 356 62.91 -43.72 -27.67
N THR A 357 63.32 -42.56 -28.20
CA THR A 357 62.53 -41.33 -28.11
C THR A 357 61.25 -41.39 -28.94
N ILE A 358 61.30 -41.93 -30.16
CA ILE A 358 60.14 -41.96 -31.07
C ILE A 358 58.99 -42.82 -30.53
N PRO A 359 59.20 -44.09 -30.09
CA PRO A 359 58.12 -44.89 -29.51
C PRO A 359 57.55 -44.29 -28.23
N LEU A 360 58.41 -43.73 -27.38
CA LEU A 360 57.98 -43.07 -26.15
C LEU A 360 57.06 -41.88 -26.48
N MET A 361 57.42 -41.08 -27.48
CA MET A 361 56.62 -39.95 -27.96
C MET A 361 55.23 -40.39 -28.42
N VAL A 362 55.14 -41.47 -29.22
CA VAL A 362 53.86 -42.05 -29.68
C VAL A 362 52.98 -42.48 -28.50
N ILE A 363 53.56 -43.15 -27.49
CA ILE A 363 52.81 -43.60 -26.30
C ILE A 363 52.27 -42.40 -25.51
N THR A 364 53.09 -41.37 -25.25
CA THR A 364 52.62 -40.15 -24.56
C THR A 364 51.47 -39.47 -25.30
N PHE A 365 51.54 -39.37 -26.63
CA PHE A 365 50.46 -38.77 -27.43
C PHE A 365 49.17 -39.60 -27.39
N LEU A 366 49.27 -40.93 -27.46
CA LEU A 366 48.09 -41.80 -27.38
C LEU A 366 47.39 -41.72 -26.02
N LEU A 367 48.16 -41.74 -24.92
CA LEU A 367 47.62 -41.63 -23.57
C LEU A 367 46.99 -40.24 -23.33
N ALA A 368 47.68 -39.16 -23.70
CA ALA A 368 47.17 -37.80 -23.55
C ALA A 368 45.95 -37.54 -24.44
N GLY A 369 45.99 -37.99 -25.70
CA GLY A 369 44.87 -37.87 -26.64
C GLY A 369 43.64 -38.65 -26.19
N GLY A 370 43.83 -39.87 -25.68
CA GLY A 370 42.75 -40.70 -25.13
C GLY A 370 42.08 -40.05 -23.91
N TRP A 371 42.88 -39.50 -22.97
CA TRP A 371 42.33 -38.78 -21.82
C TRP A 371 41.59 -37.51 -22.24
N PHE A 372 42.15 -36.72 -23.15
CA PHE A 372 41.52 -35.49 -23.65
C PHE A 372 40.18 -35.78 -24.33
N TRP A 373 40.11 -36.83 -25.16
CA TRP A 373 38.89 -37.25 -25.83
C TRP A 373 37.80 -37.67 -24.83
N TRP A 374 38.17 -38.45 -23.81
CA TRP A 374 37.25 -38.88 -22.77
C TRP A 374 36.68 -37.70 -21.96
N GLU A 375 37.53 -36.78 -21.53
CA GLU A 375 37.12 -35.60 -20.75
C GLU A 375 36.25 -34.64 -21.58
N TRP A 376 36.56 -34.47 -22.88
CA TRP A 376 35.74 -33.69 -23.80
C TRP A 376 34.33 -34.27 -23.95
N GLN A 377 34.21 -35.60 -24.09
CA GLN A 377 32.91 -36.27 -24.20
C GLN A 377 32.08 -36.12 -22.92
N LYS A 378 32.71 -36.20 -21.74
CA LYS A 378 32.06 -35.99 -20.44
C LYS A 378 31.50 -34.56 -20.29
N ARG A 379 32.30 -33.54 -20.65
CA ARG A 379 31.88 -32.13 -20.58
C ARG A 379 30.77 -31.79 -21.56
N SER A 380 30.82 -32.33 -22.77
CA SER A 380 29.77 -32.15 -23.79
C SER A 380 28.40 -32.65 -23.30
N ARG A 381 28.36 -33.85 -22.67
CA ARG A 381 27.13 -34.40 -22.09
C ARG A 381 26.58 -33.53 -20.96
N SER A 382 27.45 -33.03 -20.07
CA SER A 382 27.04 -32.14 -18.98
C SER A 382 26.49 -30.81 -19.47
N SER A 383 27.11 -30.21 -20.50
CA SER A 383 26.65 -28.95 -21.09
C SER A 383 25.29 -29.07 -21.80
N MET A 384 25.06 -30.20 -22.49
CA MET A 384 23.74 -30.46 -23.09
C MET A 384 22.66 -30.64 -22.02
N ALA A 385 22.98 -31.28 -20.88
CA ALA A 385 22.03 -31.44 -19.79
C ALA A 385 21.60 -30.09 -19.18
N THR A 386 22.53 -29.16 -18.93
CA THR A 386 22.20 -27.82 -18.44
C THR A 386 21.44 -26.97 -19.46
N ARG A 387 21.77 -27.07 -20.75
CA ARG A 387 21.06 -26.36 -21.82
C ARG A 387 19.63 -26.86 -21.98
N ASN A 388 19.40 -28.17 -21.91
CA ASN A 388 18.07 -28.76 -21.98
C ASN A 388 17.22 -28.44 -20.74
N ALA A 389 17.85 -28.22 -19.58
CA ALA A 389 17.15 -27.83 -18.35
C ALA A 389 16.67 -26.37 -18.35
N ASN A 390 17.29 -25.48 -19.16
CA ASN A 390 16.97 -24.05 -19.20
C ASN A 390 16.71 -23.54 -20.64
N PRO A 391 15.64 -24.01 -21.31
CA PRO A 391 15.35 -23.67 -22.70
C PRO A 391 14.98 -22.20 -22.94
N SER A 392 14.54 -21.47 -21.91
CA SER A 392 14.22 -20.03 -21.98
C SER A 392 15.44 -19.12 -22.04
N VAL A 393 16.60 -19.60 -21.60
CA VAL A 393 17.85 -18.82 -21.55
C VAL A 393 18.72 -19.06 -22.80
N PHE A 394 18.61 -20.24 -23.40
CA PHE A 394 19.37 -20.62 -24.60
C PHE A 394 18.39 -20.99 -25.73
N PRO A 395 17.82 -20.00 -26.45
CA PRO A 395 16.92 -20.29 -27.55
C PRO A 395 17.63 -21.07 -28.65
N LEU A 396 17.00 -22.16 -29.09
CA LEU A 396 17.50 -23.13 -30.09
C LEU A 396 17.85 -22.54 -31.47
N HIS A 397 17.67 -21.23 -31.69
CA HIS A 397 17.80 -20.59 -33.00
C HIS A 397 19.24 -20.20 -33.39
N GLU A 398 20.22 -20.30 -32.48
CA GLU A 398 21.66 -20.11 -32.81
C GLU A 398 22.33 -21.36 -33.42
N LEU A 399 21.56 -22.42 -33.71
CA LEU A 399 22.07 -23.71 -34.19
C LEU A 399 22.64 -23.73 -35.64
N VAL A 400 22.71 -22.60 -36.36
CA VAL A 400 23.08 -22.61 -37.79
C VAL A 400 24.43 -21.95 -38.11
N SER A 401 25.07 -21.17 -37.22
CA SER A 401 26.30 -20.43 -37.59
C SER A 401 27.63 -21.12 -37.29
N ALA A 402 27.66 -22.19 -36.49
CA ALA A 402 28.91 -22.83 -36.04
C ALA A 402 29.36 -24.04 -36.89
N LYS A 403 29.19 -23.96 -38.22
CA LYS A 403 29.93 -24.81 -39.18
C LYS A 403 30.70 -23.88 -40.13
N GLY A 404 31.88 -23.46 -39.72
CA GLY A 404 32.84 -22.84 -40.62
C GLY A 404 33.33 -23.84 -41.68
N PRO A 405 33.61 -23.40 -42.92
CA PRO A 405 34.21 -24.26 -43.93
C PRO A 405 35.69 -24.52 -43.61
N LEU A 406 36.15 -25.71 -44.00
CA LEU A 406 37.51 -26.23 -43.93
C LEU A 406 38.56 -25.29 -44.55
#